data_AF-A0AAJ5NLT5-F1
#
_entry.id   AF-A0AAJ5NLT5-F1
#
_cell.length_a   1.000
_cell.length_b   1.000
_cell.length_c   1.000
_cell.angle_alpha   90.00
_cell.angle_beta   90.00
_cell.angle_gamma   90.00
#
_symmetry.space_group_name_H-M   'P 1'
#
loop_
_entity.id
_entity.type
_entity.pdbx_description
1 polymer ?
#
loop_
_entity_poly.entity_id
_entity_poly.type
_entity_poly.pdbx_seq_one_letter_code
_entity_poly.pdbx_strand_id
1 'polypeptide(L)'
;MKKSLVSLFAKITLGISLISVVFAASFSKSYFPFKPVIYNYEAYISDQGRDVINKDFNYREFGDVSEFTKAIEDNRTIAGVGSDFQIARLAQKGRLQKIDYSKLFPNWELTKVFAQPENYQDLSLSEKQEFVNKKRKAFEEIFRPEIVEHIDKYDQFMKEADNPEKDLDVDNDGIKDRFWEFFIPYYTQDKVIAYTIGDYESDGKRVNLRDFQKNWSPEFRKSIQEKGLKFEDQSLAGIGKTLRKNGYSFFEWTEAMRDNLLIGGEKTNQYGAIITEKNYKSLVDGFINYIGDISGFDYTNLRHNVFKTSGLDLANSVIDPSLNQDVGFLYNGDALDAHYSKDNYEELEEENTIAIIRPKNNLTLLDGWIILKNTSPELTDKVYNSLYEGIFKGEELEFDELVDAAKSEVEFNYVQNSETEKFETKKGKGFKFDYESLPVLANFDYINYTPSFKKSFEFFKKFYFNDAVATVRETEDGEDESVLVDENDEIISDPKNLSFTKIKSEISEKTSLRALNMYLSQQSQQTLYGNMPTENNVDEGRYSINYTFLKPLDEQLASQIRTYYNLRTKN
;
A
#
# COMPACT_ATOMS: atom_id res chain seq x y z
N MET A 1 28.86 41.51 -60.15
CA MET A 1 28.58 40.05 -60.13
C MET A 1 29.11 39.33 -58.90
N LYS A 2 30.42 39.37 -58.55
CA LYS A 2 30.96 38.58 -57.41
C LYS A 2 30.28 38.83 -56.05
N LYS A 3 29.98 40.09 -55.69
CA LYS A 3 29.29 40.40 -54.40
C LYS A 3 27.85 39.89 -54.32
N SER A 4 27.10 39.89 -55.44
CA SER A 4 25.72 39.38 -55.43
C SER A 4 25.68 37.85 -55.35
N LEU A 5 26.66 37.16 -55.95
CA LEU A 5 26.82 35.71 -55.83
C LEU A 5 27.16 35.28 -54.40
N VAL A 6 28.10 35.97 -53.74
CA VAL A 6 28.45 35.68 -52.33
C VAL A 6 27.27 35.94 -51.40
N SER A 7 26.53 37.03 -51.60
CA SER A 7 25.28 37.30 -50.87
C SER A 7 24.21 36.23 -51.12
N LEU A 8 24.09 35.72 -52.35
CA LEU A 8 23.11 34.68 -52.68
C LEU A 8 23.48 33.36 -52.01
N PHE A 9 24.76 32.95 -52.08
CA PHE A 9 25.26 31.75 -51.41
C PHE A 9 25.11 31.85 -49.89
N ALA A 10 25.48 32.98 -49.27
CA ALA A 10 25.29 33.18 -47.83
C ALA A 10 23.82 33.06 -47.41
N LYS A 11 22.88 33.62 -48.18
CA LYS A 11 21.43 33.48 -47.92
C LYS A 11 20.94 32.04 -48.10
N ILE A 12 21.44 31.32 -49.10
CA ILE A 12 21.12 29.89 -49.31
C ILE A 12 21.66 29.04 -48.15
N THR A 13 22.92 29.25 -47.73
CA THR A 13 23.49 28.54 -46.58
C THR A 13 22.75 28.84 -45.29
N LEU A 14 22.36 30.10 -45.06
CA LEU A 14 21.55 30.48 -43.89
C LEU A 14 20.17 29.79 -43.93
N GLY A 15 19.51 29.80 -45.09
CA GLY A 15 18.22 29.15 -45.31
C GLY A 15 18.27 27.64 -45.10
N ILE A 16 19.30 26.97 -45.61
CA ILE A 16 19.54 25.54 -45.39
C ILE A 16 19.78 25.26 -43.91
N SER A 17 20.59 26.08 -43.21
CA SER A 17 20.83 25.88 -41.78
C SER A 17 19.55 26.01 -40.94
N LEU A 18 18.67 26.96 -41.30
CA LEU A 18 17.40 27.18 -40.61
C LEU A 18 16.46 25.98 -40.83
N ILE A 19 16.38 25.46 -42.06
CA ILE A 19 15.61 24.27 -42.40
C ILE A 19 16.16 23.05 -41.66
N SER A 20 17.49 22.87 -41.60
CA SER A 20 18.12 21.77 -40.86
C SER A 20 17.84 21.84 -39.36
N VAL A 21 17.83 23.02 -38.74
CA VAL A 21 17.47 23.18 -37.32
C VAL A 21 16.00 22.87 -37.08
N VAL A 22 15.09 23.35 -37.94
CA VAL A 22 13.65 23.03 -37.84
C VAL A 22 13.41 21.53 -38.06
N PHE A 23 14.10 20.92 -39.02
CA PHE A 23 13.98 19.49 -39.29
C PHE A 23 14.56 18.66 -38.15
N ALA A 24 15.71 19.04 -37.58
CA ALA A 24 16.31 18.38 -36.43
C ALA A 24 15.44 18.54 -35.16
N ALA A 25 14.82 19.70 -34.93
CA ALA A 25 13.91 19.93 -33.82
C ALA A 25 12.61 19.13 -33.98
N SER A 26 12.02 19.10 -35.18
CA SER A 26 10.84 18.29 -35.48
C SER A 26 11.15 16.79 -35.40
N PHE A 27 12.28 16.35 -35.95
CA PHE A 27 12.75 14.97 -35.84
C PHE A 27 12.98 14.57 -34.38
N SER A 28 13.65 15.42 -33.60
CA SER A 28 13.88 15.19 -32.18
C SER A 28 12.57 15.14 -31.40
N LYS A 29 11.61 16.02 -31.69
CA LYS A 29 10.29 16.01 -31.04
C LYS A 29 9.44 14.80 -31.44
N SER A 30 9.60 14.29 -32.66
CA SER A 30 8.93 13.06 -33.12
C SER A 30 9.54 11.78 -32.56
N TYR A 31 10.87 11.74 -32.36
CA TYR A 31 11.57 10.57 -31.80
C TYR A 31 11.66 10.59 -30.26
N PHE A 32 11.62 11.78 -29.65
CA PHE A 32 11.66 11.99 -28.20
C PHE A 32 10.50 12.90 -27.79
N PRO A 33 9.24 12.42 -27.84
CA PRO A 33 8.10 13.19 -27.38
C PRO A 33 8.31 13.58 -25.92
N PHE A 34 7.96 14.82 -25.58
CA PHE A 34 7.95 15.27 -24.19
C PHE A 34 6.97 14.39 -23.40
N LYS A 35 7.47 13.72 -22.37
CA LYS A 35 6.67 12.90 -21.46
C LYS A 35 6.34 13.72 -20.21
N PRO A 36 5.06 14.02 -19.94
CA PRO A 36 4.65 14.61 -18.67
C PRO A 36 5.07 13.73 -17.51
N VAL A 37 5.27 14.33 -16.33
CA VAL A 37 5.76 13.62 -15.15
C VAL A 37 4.59 13.10 -14.31
N ILE A 38 4.68 11.85 -13.90
CA ILE A 38 3.79 11.21 -12.91
C ILE A 38 4.64 10.81 -11.70
N TYR A 39 4.12 11.04 -10.49
CA TYR A 39 4.80 10.67 -9.24
C TYR A 39 4.11 9.49 -8.55
N ASN A 40 4.90 8.66 -7.87
CA ASN A 40 4.40 7.61 -6.98
C ASN A 40 5.38 7.44 -5.79
N TYR A 41 4.96 6.76 -4.72
CA TYR A 41 5.86 6.40 -3.63
C TYR A 41 6.95 5.42 -4.13
N GLU A 42 8.10 5.42 -3.47
CA GLU A 42 9.19 4.46 -3.72
C GLU A 42 8.68 3.02 -3.55
N ALA A 43 9.07 2.13 -4.48
CA ALA A 43 8.66 0.71 -4.48
C ALA A 43 7.13 0.48 -4.44
N TYR A 44 6.34 1.43 -4.96
CA TYR A 44 4.88 1.41 -4.87
C TYR A 44 4.16 1.08 -6.19
N ILE A 45 4.87 0.40 -7.09
CA ILE A 45 4.34 -0.18 -8.32
C ILE A 45 5.27 -1.31 -8.78
N SER A 46 4.72 -2.37 -9.38
CA SER A 46 5.54 -3.41 -10.01
C SER A 46 6.33 -2.87 -11.20
N ASP A 47 7.42 -3.55 -11.55
CA ASP A 47 8.23 -3.18 -12.72
C ASP A 47 7.42 -3.22 -14.03
N GLN A 48 6.54 -4.20 -14.17
CA GLN A 48 5.60 -4.27 -15.30
C GLN A 48 4.72 -3.01 -15.39
N GLY A 49 4.13 -2.59 -14.27
CA GLY A 49 3.29 -1.38 -14.21
C GLY A 49 4.09 -0.11 -14.50
N ARG A 50 5.30 -0.01 -13.94
CA ARG A 50 6.25 1.08 -14.18
C ARG A 50 6.57 1.21 -15.66
N ASP A 51 6.85 0.09 -16.33
CA ASP A 51 7.17 0.05 -17.76
C ASP A 51 5.99 0.48 -18.63
N VAL A 52 4.76 0.12 -18.26
CA VAL A 52 3.55 0.59 -18.95
C VAL A 52 3.41 2.11 -18.82
N ILE A 53 3.51 2.66 -17.62
CA ILE A 53 3.41 4.12 -17.39
C ILE A 53 4.53 4.87 -18.14
N ASN A 54 5.75 4.33 -18.13
CA ASN A 54 6.91 4.93 -18.78
C ASN A 54 6.79 5.02 -20.31
N LYS A 55 5.82 4.36 -20.95
CA LYS A 55 5.56 4.52 -22.39
C LYS A 55 5.12 5.95 -22.71
N ASP A 56 4.17 6.48 -21.94
CA ASP A 56 3.58 7.81 -22.16
C ASP A 56 4.09 8.89 -21.21
N PHE A 57 4.64 8.50 -20.06
CA PHE A 57 5.00 9.42 -18.97
C PHE A 57 6.44 9.26 -18.50
N ASN A 58 6.95 10.26 -17.79
CA ASN A 58 8.19 10.16 -17.03
C ASN A 58 7.80 9.83 -15.58
N TYR A 59 7.87 8.55 -15.23
CA TYR A 59 7.57 8.08 -13.89
C TYR A 59 8.68 8.51 -12.91
N ARG A 60 8.29 9.01 -11.74
CA ARG A 60 9.20 9.42 -10.68
C ARG A 60 8.71 8.92 -9.34
N GLU A 61 9.67 8.62 -8.48
CA GLU A 61 9.41 8.19 -7.11
C GLU A 61 9.70 9.32 -6.12
N PHE A 62 9.08 9.25 -4.95
CA PHE A 62 9.35 10.14 -3.83
C PHE A 62 9.24 9.37 -2.50
N GLY A 63 10.13 9.68 -1.56
CA GLY A 63 10.09 9.13 -0.20
C GLY A 63 9.22 9.94 0.78
N ASP A 64 8.97 11.23 0.51
CA ASP A 64 8.16 12.11 1.37
C ASP A 64 7.07 12.83 0.57
N VAL A 65 5.83 12.74 1.06
CA VAL A 65 4.62 13.33 0.43
C VAL A 65 4.74 14.83 0.14
N SER A 66 5.60 15.55 0.85
CA SER A 66 5.87 16.97 0.62
C SER A 66 6.65 17.23 -0.67
N GLU A 67 7.42 16.26 -1.17
CA GLU A 67 8.08 16.35 -2.48
C GLU A 67 7.05 16.34 -3.61
N PHE A 68 6.09 15.41 -3.55
CA PHE A 68 4.98 15.37 -4.51
C PHE A 68 4.11 16.62 -4.42
N THR A 69 3.81 17.07 -3.19
CA THR A 69 3.06 18.32 -2.96
C THR A 69 3.73 19.52 -3.64
N LYS A 70 5.05 19.65 -3.47
CA LYS A 70 5.83 20.71 -4.11
C LYS A 70 5.84 20.58 -5.63
N ALA A 71 5.92 19.36 -6.16
CA ALA A 71 5.83 19.12 -7.60
C ALA A 71 4.47 19.57 -8.18
N ILE A 72 3.37 19.36 -7.46
CA ILE A 72 2.04 19.84 -7.83
C ILE A 72 1.98 21.38 -7.80
N GLU A 73 2.46 22.00 -6.73
CA GLU A 73 2.47 23.46 -6.56
C GLU A 73 3.29 24.17 -7.65
N ASP A 74 4.41 23.56 -8.05
CA ASP A 74 5.27 24.05 -9.13
C ASP A 74 4.74 23.70 -10.54
N ASN A 75 3.58 23.04 -10.67
CA ASN A 75 3.02 22.50 -11.94
C ASN A 75 4.01 21.60 -12.71
N ARG A 76 4.81 20.80 -11.99
CA ARG A 76 5.83 19.91 -12.56
C ARG A 76 5.33 18.47 -12.78
N THR A 77 4.08 18.19 -12.45
CA THR A 77 3.42 16.87 -12.60
C THR A 77 1.98 17.05 -13.02
N ILE A 78 1.35 15.99 -13.51
CA ILE A 78 -0.05 15.98 -13.98
C ILE A 78 -0.94 14.96 -13.22
N ALA A 79 -0.33 13.99 -12.56
CA ALA A 79 -0.99 12.91 -11.84
C ALA A 79 0.02 12.24 -10.89
N GLY A 80 -0.49 11.46 -9.94
CA GLY A 80 0.35 10.65 -9.08
C GLY A 80 -0.43 10.05 -7.91
N VAL A 81 0.28 9.32 -7.06
CA VAL A 81 -0.30 8.76 -5.82
C VAL A 81 -0.10 9.75 -4.68
N GLY A 82 -1.18 10.02 -3.95
CA GLY A 82 -1.14 10.80 -2.71
C GLY A 82 -1.90 10.11 -1.60
N SER A 83 -1.63 10.52 -0.36
CA SER A 83 -2.40 10.05 0.80
C SER A 83 -3.68 10.85 1.00
N ASP A 84 -4.71 10.22 1.54
CA ASP A 84 -6.05 10.77 1.76
C ASP A 84 -6.08 12.22 2.30
N PHE A 85 -5.29 12.56 3.32
CA PHE A 85 -5.23 13.90 3.92
C PHE A 85 -4.62 14.94 2.98
N GLN A 86 -3.68 14.53 2.12
CA GLN A 86 -3.11 15.37 1.08
C GLN A 86 -4.13 15.58 -0.04
N ILE A 87 -4.78 14.50 -0.50
CA ILE A 87 -5.82 14.53 -1.53
C ILE A 87 -6.94 15.47 -1.08
N ALA A 88 -7.41 15.34 0.16
CA ALA A 88 -8.46 16.20 0.71
C ALA A 88 -8.04 17.67 0.66
N ARG A 89 -6.79 17.98 1.02
CA ARG A 89 -6.28 19.36 0.95
C ARG A 89 -6.17 19.87 -0.50
N LEU A 90 -5.79 19.01 -1.44
CA LEU A 90 -5.71 19.38 -2.86
C LEU A 90 -7.11 19.61 -3.47
N ALA A 91 -8.10 18.82 -3.06
CA ALA A 91 -9.51 19.02 -3.42
C ALA A 91 -10.03 20.37 -2.89
N GLN A 92 -9.80 20.68 -1.61
CA GLN A 92 -10.18 21.98 -1.01
C GLN A 92 -9.59 23.19 -1.76
N LYS A 93 -8.38 23.04 -2.32
CA LYS A 93 -7.70 24.06 -3.14
C LYS A 93 -8.16 24.08 -4.61
N GLY A 94 -9.10 23.24 -5.01
CA GLY A 94 -9.56 23.09 -6.39
C GLY A 94 -8.45 22.64 -7.35
N ARG A 95 -7.46 21.87 -6.88
CA ARG A 95 -6.32 21.40 -7.68
C ARG A 95 -6.55 20.07 -8.38
N LEU A 96 -7.60 19.35 -8.01
CA LEU A 96 -7.93 18.03 -8.56
C LEU A 96 -9.12 18.13 -9.51
N GLN A 97 -9.15 17.24 -10.50
CA GLN A 97 -10.37 16.96 -11.27
C GLN A 97 -11.10 15.75 -10.66
N LYS A 98 -12.41 15.65 -10.90
CA LYS A 98 -13.19 14.46 -10.54
C LYS A 98 -12.77 13.26 -11.41
N ILE A 99 -12.78 12.08 -10.84
CA ILE A 99 -12.43 10.82 -11.51
C ILE A 99 -13.63 10.30 -12.32
N ASP A 100 -13.33 9.86 -13.54
CA ASP A 100 -14.26 9.20 -14.45
C ASP A 100 -13.88 7.72 -14.58
N TYR A 101 -14.49 6.89 -13.76
CA TYR A 101 -14.26 5.44 -13.77
C TYR A 101 -14.70 4.79 -15.08
N SER A 102 -15.59 5.41 -15.85
CA SER A 102 -16.01 4.86 -17.15
C SER A 102 -14.90 4.91 -18.19
N LYS A 103 -13.95 5.82 -18.01
CA LYS A 103 -12.72 5.93 -18.83
C LYS A 103 -11.60 5.04 -18.33
N LEU A 104 -11.49 4.87 -17.02
CA LEU A 104 -10.52 3.96 -16.40
C LEU A 104 -10.87 2.50 -16.72
N PHE A 105 -12.14 2.12 -16.65
CA PHE A 105 -12.62 0.76 -16.88
C PHE A 105 -13.62 0.71 -18.04
N PRO A 106 -13.18 0.93 -19.28
CA PRO A 106 -14.07 1.10 -20.42
C PRO A 106 -14.89 -0.15 -20.76
N ASN A 107 -14.53 -1.33 -20.26
CA ASN A 107 -15.26 -2.57 -20.52
C ASN A 107 -16.08 -3.05 -19.31
N TRP A 108 -16.04 -2.32 -18.19
CA TRP A 108 -16.78 -2.70 -16.99
C TRP A 108 -18.13 -1.99 -16.93
N GLU A 109 -19.22 -2.73 -17.15
CA GLU A 109 -20.59 -2.18 -17.20
C GLU A 109 -20.96 -1.37 -15.95
N LEU A 110 -20.51 -1.80 -14.76
CA LEU A 110 -20.74 -1.10 -13.49
C LEU A 110 -20.23 0.35 -13.52
N THR A 111 -19.15 0.61 -14.26
CA THR A 111 -18.51 1.93 -14.31
C THR A 111 -19.10 2.86 -15.37
N LYS A 112 -19.99 2.37 -16.24
CA LYS A 112 -20.63 3.20 -17.28
C LYS A 112 -21.47 4.34 -16.70
N VAL A 113 -21.97 4.18 -15.48
CA VAL A 113 -22.73 5.22 -14.78
C VAL A 113 -21.91 6.45 -14.42
N PHE A 114 -20.57 6.37 -14.49
CA PHE A 114 -19.68 7.50 -14.23
C PHE A 114 -19.52 8.43 -15.43
N ALA A 115 -19.85 7.97 -16.63
CA ALA A 115 -19.84 8.79 -17.83
C ALA A 115 -20.88 9.90 -17.71
N GLN A 116 -20.41 11.15 -17.76
CA GLN A 116 -21.30 12.30 -17.68
C GLN A 116 -22.16 12.39 -18.96
N PRO A 117 -23.50 12.51 -18.84
CA PRO A 117 -24.35 12.64 -20.02
C PRO A 117 -24.15 14.01 -20.71
N GLU A 118 -24.32 14.06 -22.03
CA GLU A 118 -24.11 15.30 -22.82
C GLU A 118 -24.99 16.46 -22.33
N ASN A 119 -26.21 16.17 -21.89
CA ASN A 119 -27.16 17.15 -21.37
C ASN A 119 -27.04 17.40 -19.86
N TYR A 120 -25.95 16.96 -19.20
CA TYR A 120 -25.81 17.06 -17.74
C TYR A 120 -26.04 18.48 -17.20
N GLN A 121 -25.57 19.49 -17.93
CA GLN A 121 -25.71 20.89 -17.53
C GLN A 121 -27.15 21.40 -17.58
N ASP A 122 -27.99 20.78 -18.41
CA ASP A 122 -29.41 21.12 -18.56
C ASP A 122 -30.31 20.37 -17.55
N LEU A 123 -29.76 19.39 -16.81
CA LEU A 123 -30.50 18.64 -15.80
C LEU A 123 -30.90 19.51 -14.62
N SER A 124 -32.07 19.23 -14.05
CA SER A 124 -32.46 19.79 -12.76
C SER A 124 -31.53 19.32 -11.64
N LEU A 125 -31.47 20.08 -10.53
CA LEU A 125 -30.68 19.68 -9.36
C LEU A 125 -31.05 18.28 -8.83
N SER A 126 -32.33 17.90 -8.90
CA SER A 126 -32.77 16.56 -8.47
C SER A 126 -32.22 15.46 -9.38
N GLU A 127 -32.18 15.69 -10.69
CA GLU A 127 -31.63 14.73 -11.66
C GLU A 127 -30.11 14.62 -11.55
N LYS A 128 -29.42 15.75 -11.33
CA LYS A 128 -27.97 15.77 -11.03
C LYS A 128 -27.66 14.99 -9.76
N GLN A 129 -28.45 15.20 -8.69
CA GLN A 129 -28.30 14.44 -7.45
C GLN A 129 -28.58 12.95 -7.65
N GLU A 130 -29.58 12.58 -8.45
CA GLU A 130 -29.84 11.17 -8.79
C GLU A 130 -28.67 10.54 -9.55
N PHE A 131 -28.06 11.28 -10.48
CA PHE A 131 -26.85 10.85 -11.18
C PHE A 131 -25.68 10.59 -10.21
N VAL A 132 -25.42 11.53 -9.29
CA VAL A 132 -24.39 11.36 -8.25
C VAL A 132 -24.67 10.15 -7.36
N ASN A 133 -25.94 9.93 -6.99
CA ASN A 133 -26.35 8.77 -6.19
C ASN A 133 -26.11 7.44 -6.93
N LYS A 134 -26.28 7.40 -8.27
CA LYS A 134 -25.96 6.22 -9.08
C LYS A 134 -24.46 5.95 -9.11
N LYS A 135 -23.63 6.98 -9.33
CA LYS A 135 -22.17 6.86 -9.24
C LYS A 135 -21.73 6.34 -7.87
N ARG A 136 -22.33 6.87 -6.80
CA ARG A 136 -22.02 6.44 -5.43
C ARG A 136 -22.34 4.96 -5.20
N LYS A 137 -23.49 4.47 -5.64
CA LYS A 137 -23.83 3.03 -5.52
C LYS A 137 -22.82 2.15 -6.25
N ALA A 138 -22.44 2.52 -7.47
CA ALA A 138 -21.42 1.78 -8.19
C ALA A 138 -20.05 1.83 -7.48
N PHE A 139 -19.68 2.98 -6.90
CA PHE A 139 -18.47 3.11 -6.08
C PHE A 139 -18.50 2.14 -4.88
N GLU A 140 -19.62 2.05 -4.17
CA GLU A 140 -19.81 1.13 -3.03
C GLU A 140 -19.76 -0.36 -3.44
N GLU A 141 -20.09 -0.68 -4.69
CA GLU A 141 -19.99 -2.04 -5.23
C GLU A 141 -18.55 -2.42 -5.64
N ILE A 142 -17.74 -1.44 -6.08
CA ILE A 142 -16.34 -1.62 -6.51
C ILE A 142 -15.40 -1.81 -5.32
N PHE A 143 -15.55 -0.96 -4.30
CA PHE A 143 -14.61 -0.87 -3.18
C PHE A 143 -15.07 -1.63 -1.94
N ARG A 144 -14.12 -1.97 -1.08
CA ARG A 144 -14.42 -2.61 0.22
C ARG A 144 -15.24 -1.68 1.13
N PRO A 145 -16.15 -2.20 1.97
CA PRO A 145 -16.94 -1.39 2.90
C PRO A 145 -16.09 -0.53 3.85
N GLU A 146 -14.96 -1.04 4.33
CA GLU A 146 -14.05 -0.33 5.23
C GLU A 146 -13.40 0.90 4.56
N ILE A 147 -13.14 0.80 3.25
CA ILE A 147 -12.62 1.89 2.43
C ILE A 147 -13.68 2.97 2.26
N VAL A 148 -14.91 2.56 1.92
CA VAL A 148 -16.04 3.47 1.78
C VAL A 148 -16.28 4.23 3.09
N GLU A 149 -16.33 3.53 4.22
CA GLU A 149 -16.50 4.15 5.54
C GLU A 149 -15.35 5.12 5.87
N HIS A 150 -14.11 4.75 5.54
CA HIS A 150 -12.95 5.62 5.74
C HIS A 150 -13.05 6.91 4.91
N ILE A 151 -13.40 6.81 3.64
CA ILE A 151 -13.54 7.93 2.71
C ILE A 151 -14.65 8.88 3.16
N ASP A 152 -15.79 8.35 3.62
CA ASP A 152 -16.93 9.16 4.07
C ASP A 152 -16.58 10.05 5.26
N LYS A 153 -15.59 9.66 6.08
CA LYS A 153 -15.10 10.49 7.20
C LYS A 153 -14.47 11.79 6.70
N TYR A 154 -14.02 11.87 5.45
CA TYR A 154 -13.42 13.08 4.88
C TYR A 154 -14.43 14.07 4.30
N ASP A 155 -15.70 13.68 4.11
CA ASP A 155 -16.72 14.56 3.52
C ASP A 155 -17.00 15.82 4.36
N GLN A 156 -16.71 15.76 5.66
CA GLN A 156 -16.77 16.92 6.56
C GLN A 156 -15.72 17.99 6.21
N PHE A 157 -14.64 17.62 5.52
CA PHE A 157 -13.58 18.53 5.09
C PHE A 157 -13.74 19.01 3.64
N MET A 158 -14.79 18.59 2.92
CA MET A 158 -15.06 19.02 1.54
C MET A 158 -15.66 20.44 1.52
N LYS A 159 -14.81 21.41 1.86
CA LYS A 159 -15.07 22.85 1.95
C LYS A 159 -14.04 23.62 1.14
N GLU A 160 -14.38 24.80 0.65
CA GLU A 160 -13.41 25.64 -0.07
C GLU A 160 -12.28 26.10 0.86
N ALA A 161 -11.03 26.03 0.39
CA ALA A 161 -9.87 26.45 1.18
C ALA A 161 -9.92 27.93 1.59
N ASP A 162 -10.45 28.79 0.71
CA ASP A 162 -10.53 30.24 0.92
C ASP A 162 -11.80 30.66 1.70
N ASN A 163 -12.79 29.79 1.78
CA ASN A 163 -14.03 30.01 2.53
C ASN A 163 -14.54 28.69 3.15
N PRO A 164 -14.04 28.31 4.34
CA PRO A 164 -14.38 27.03 4.97
C PRO A 164 -15.87 26.82 5.30
N GLU A 165 -16.69 27.87 5.27
CA GLU A 165 -18.14 27.75 5.45
C GLU A 165 -18.84 27.22 4.18
N LYS A 166 -18.26 27.46 3.00
CA LYS A 166 -18.83 27.08 1.71
C LYS A 166 -18.45 25.64 1.35
N ASP A 167 -19.46 24.83 1.03
CA ASP A 167 -19.23 23.48 0.50
C ASP A 167 -18.46 23.52 -0.82
N LEU A 168 -17.60 22.52 -1.02
CA LEU A 168 -16.84 22.35 -2.25
C LEU A 168 -17.78 21.95 -3.40
N ASP A 169 -17.64 22.65 -4.53
CA ASP A 169 -18.35 22.41 -5.80
C ASP A 169 -17.41 22.87 -6.94
N VAL A 170 -16.48 22.00 -7.36
CA VAL A 170 -15.37 22.37 -8.25
C VAL A 170 -15.79 22.59 -9.70
N ASP A 171 -16.91 22.00 -10.11
CA ASP A 171 -17.52 22.10 -11.44
C ASP A 171 -18.71 23.06 -11.50
N ASN A 172 -19.11 23.64 -10.35
CA ASN A 172 -20.19 24.61 -10.19
C ASN A 172 -21.53 24.07 -10.70
N ASP A 173 -21.81 22.79 -10.46
CA ASP A 173 -23.03 22.13 -10.92
C ASP A 173 -24.21 22.31 -9.95
N GLY A 174 -23.95 22.87 -8.77
CA GLY A 174 -24.91 23.11 -7.69
C GLY A 174 -25.08 21.93 -6.73
N ILE A 175 -24.30 20.87 -6.89
CA ILE A 175 -24.23 19.69 -6.01
C ILE A 175 -22.94 19.77 -5.22
N LYS A 176 -23.02 19.46 -3.92
CA LYS A 176 -21.84 19.36 -3.08
C LYS A 176 -20.97 18.18 -3.51
N ASP A 177 -19.69 18.44 -3.73
CA ASP A 177 -18.69 17.42 -3.99
C ASP A 177 -18.42 16.53 -2.78
N ARG A 178 -18.14 15.27 -3.06
CA ARG A 178 -17.77 14.25 -2.07
C ARG A 178 -16.33 13.82 -2.27
N PHE A 179 -15.68 13.41 -1.18
CA PHE A 179 -14.26 13.09 -1.19
C PHE A 179 -13.90 11.96 -2.17
N TRP A 180 -14.78 10.96 -2.29
CA TRP A 180 -14.62 9.82 -3.19
C TRP A 180 -14.52 10.21 -4.67
N GLU A 181 -14.96 11.41 -5.05
CA GLU A 181 -14.97 11.84 -6.45
C GLU A 181 -13.58 12.23 -6.96
N PHE A 182 -12.58 12.44 -6.09
CA PHE A 182 -11.32 13.10 -6.46
C PHE A 182 -10.12 12.17 -6.67
N PHE A 183 -10.26 10.88 -6.43
CA PHE A 183 -9.16 9.94 -6.55
C PHE A 183 -9.63 8.50 -6.79
N ILE A 184 -8.73 7.66 -7.27
CA ILE A 184 -8.93 6.21 -7.37
C ILE A 184 -8.27 5.58 -6.13
N PRO A 185 -9.03 5.04 -5.15
CA PRO A 185 -8.45 4.30 -4.03
C PRO A 185 -7.50 3.22 -4.54
N TYR A 186 -6.33 3.12 -3.92
CA TYR A 186 -5.26 2.22 -4.37
C TYR A 186 -4.97 1.15 -3.31
N TYR A 187 -4.30 1.55 -2.23
CA TYR A 187 -3.96 0.67 -1.12
C TYR A 187 -4.35 1.31 0.20
N THR A 188 -4.71 0.46 1.17
CA THR A 188 -4.91 0.88 2.55
C THR A 188 -3.97 0.14 3.47
N GLN A 189 -3.52 0.83 4.50
CA GLN A 189 -2.60 0.31 5.49
C GLN A 189 -3.01 0.75 6.89
N ASP A 190 -2.68 -0.07 7.88
CA ASP A 190 -2.72 0.33 9.28
C ASP A 190 -1.36 0.15 9.98
N LYS A 191 -1.15 0.87 11.09
CA LYS A 191 0.11 0.76 11.83
C LYS A 191 0.12 -0.51 12.69
N VAL A 192 1.29 -1.13 12.76
CA VAL A 192 1.58 -2.27 13.64
C VAL A 192 2.90 -2.04 14.37
N ILE A 193 3.04 -2.69 15.53
CA ILE A 193 4.34 -2.88 16.15
C ILE A 193 4.82 -4.28 15.75
N ALA A 194 5.80 -4.34 14.87
CA ALA A 194 6.52 -5.55 14.50
C ALA A 194 7.68 -5.76 15.47
N TYR A 195 7.94 -7.00 15.89
CA TYR A 195 9.04 -7.34 16.78
C TYR A 195 9.65 -8.70 16.41
N THR A 196 10.96 -8.81 16.58
CA THR A 196 11.72 -10.01 16.20
C THR A 196 11.39 -11.21 17.10
N ILE A 197 11.17 -12.37 16.50
CA ILE A 197 10.93 -13.66 17.19
C ILE A 197 11.79 -14.80 16.62
N GLY A 198 12.36 -14.60 15.44
CA GLY A 198 13.01 -15.66 14.66
C GLY A 198 14.50 -15.82 14.89
N ASP A 199 15.06 -16.60 13.98
CA ASP A 199 16.43 -17.10 13.95
C ASP A 199 17.01 -16.99 12.53
N TYR A 200 18.32 -17.07 12.42
CA TYR A 200 19.02 -17.08 11.13
C TYR A 200 20.09 -18.17 11.08
N GLU A 201 20.50 -18.55 9.87
CA GLU A 201 21.57 -19.51 9.65
C GLU A 201 22.93 -18.82 9.58
N SER A 202 23.90 -19.31 10.36
CA SER A 202 25.28 -18.83 10.33
C SER A 202 26.22 -20.01 10.52
N ASP A 203 27.15 -20.20 9.58
CA ASP A 203 28.11 -21.32 9.57
C ASP A 203 27.44 -22.70 9.75
N GLY A 204 26.29 -22.92 9.09
CA GLY A 204 25.52 -24.17 9.16
C GLY A 204 24.84 -24.41 10.51
N LYS A 205 24.65 -23.37 11.33
CA LYS A 205 23.95 -23.45 12.62
C LYS A 205 22.88 -22.37 12.70
N ARG A 206 21.72 -22.76 13.25
CA ARG A 206 20.69 -21.79 13.64
C ARG A 206 21.12 -21.02 14.87
N VAL A 207 21.09 -19.70 14.75
CA VAL A 207 21.45 -18.74 15.79
C VAL A 207 20.33 -17.71 15.94
N ASN A 208 20.21 -17.14 17.13
CA ASN A 208 19.19 -16.16 17.43
C ASN A 208 19.37 -14.90 16.60
N LEU A 209 18.29 -14.36 16.06
CA LEU A 209 18.32 -13.11 15.32
C LEU A 209 18.79 -11.94 16.18
N ARG A 210 18.52 -11.98 17.49
CA ARG A 210 18.91 -10.96 18.47
C ARG A 210 19.55 -11.56 19.71
N ASP A 211 20.56 -10.86 20.23
CA ASP A 211 21.37 -11.32 21.36
C ASP A 211 20.55 -11.55 22.64
N PHE A 212 19.57 -10.69 22.93
CA PHE A 212 18.78 -10.80 24.15
C PHE A 212 17.95 -12.11 24.21
N GLN A 213 17.62 -12.70 23.05
CA GLN A 213 16.88 -13.96 22.94
C GLN A 213 17.70 -15.14 23.51
N LYS A 214 19.02 -15.00 23.68
CA LYS A 214 19.86 -16.02 24.35
C LYS A 214 19.45 -16.24 25.81
N ASN A 215 18.74 -15.29 26.40
CA ASN A 215 18.21 -15.39 27.76
C ASN A 215 16.83 -16.07 27.83
N TRP A 216 16.21 -16.38 26.70
CA TRP A 216 14.93 -17.08 26.66
C TRP A 216 15.12 -18.58 26.88
N SER A 217 14.33 -19.18 27.76
CA SER A 217 14.23 -20.64 27.84
C SER A 217 13.67 -21.21 26.53
N PRO A 218 14.03 -22.44 26.13
CA PRO A 218 13.49 -23.09 24.93
C PRO A 218 11.95 -23.09 24.86
N GLU A 219 11.28 -23.33 25.98
CA GLU A 219 9.81 -23.37 26.07
C GLU A 219 9.19 -21.99 25.82
N PHE A 220 9.79 -20.95 26.40
CA PHE A 220 9.35 -19.57 26.20
C PHE A 220 9.53 -19.15 24.74
N ARG A 221 10.70 -19.43 24.15
CA ARG A 221 10.98 -19.14 22.74
C ARG A 221 9.97 -19.83 21.82
N LYS A 222 9.74 -21.13 22.02
CA LYS A 222 8.74 -21.88 21.25
C LYS A 222 7.36 -21.23 21.39
N SER A 223 6.96 -20.84 22.60
CA SER A 223 5.68 -20.14 22.82
C SER A 223 5.60 -18.78 22.11
N ILE A 224 6.68 -17.99 22.04
CA ILE A 224 6.69 -16.71 21.33
C ILE A 224 6.67 -16.92 19.82
N GLN A 225 7.46 -17.87 19.33
CA GLN A 225 7.45 -18.24 17.92
C GLN A 225 6.07 -18.75 17.52
N GLU A 226 5.38 -19.53 18.37
CA GLU A 226 4.03 -20.05 18.14
C GLU A 226 2.94 -18.98 18.25
N LYS A 227 2.83 -18.28 19.37
CA LYS A 227 1.69 -17.42 19.65
C LYS A 227 2.01 -15.94 19.58
N GLY A 228 3.27 -15.54 19.74
CA GLY A 228 3.66 -14.18 20.05
C GLY A 228 3.70 -13.90 21.56
N LEU A 229 4.01 -12.66 21.92
CA LEU A 229 3.99 -12.16 23.30
C LEU A 229 2.57 -11.85 23.74
N LYS A 230 2.21 -12.22 24.97
CA LYS A 230 0.95 -11.77 25.58
C LYS A 230 1.07 -10.33 26.08
N PHE A 231 0.20 -9.45 25.59
CA PHE A 231 0.10 -8.05 25.99
C PHE A 231 -1.09 -7.85 26.94
N GLU A 232 -0.85 -7.23 28.09
CA GLU A 232 -1.91 -6.93 29.08
C GLU A 232 -2.49 -5.51 28.90
N ASP A 233 -1.80 -4.62 28.18
CA ASP A 233 -2.28 -3.29 27.77
C ASP A 233 -1.82 -2.98 26.35
N GLN A 234 -2.77 -2.74 25.47
CA GLN A 234 -2.56 -2.48 24.04
C GLN A 234 -2.40 -0.99 23.70
N SER A 235 -2.22 -0.11 24.70
CA SER A 235 -1.64 1.22 24.44
C SER A 235 -0.21 1.08 23.90
N LEU A 236 0.30 2.07 23.18
CA LEU A 236 1.70 2.02 22.71
C LEU A 236 2.68 1.84 23.86
N ALA A 237 2.48 2.53 24.99
CA ALA A 237 3.34 2.37 26.17
C ALA A 237 3.17 1.01 26.86
N GLY A 238 1.96 0.44 26.89
CA GLY A 238 1.69 -0.90 27.41
C GLY A 238 2.40 -1.99 26.61
N ILE A 239 2.33 -1.87 25.28
CA ILE A 239 3.05 -2.74 24.34
C ILE A 239 4.56 -2.61 24.57
N GLY A 240 5.09 -1.39 24.56
CA GLY A 240 6.50 -1.12 24.82
C GLY A 240 6.99 -1.67 26.16
N LYS A 241 6.20 -1.50 27.23
CA LYS A 241 6.54 -2.05 28.55
C LYS A 241 6.62 -3.58 28.54
N THR A 242 5.72 -4.24 27.81
CA THR A 242 5.73 -5.69 27.64
C THR A 242 6.96 -6.15 26.87
N LEU A 243 7.30 -5.47 25.75
CA LEU A 243 8.50 -5.76 24.97
C LEU A 243 9.76 -5.62 25.82
N ARG A 244 9.95 -4.49 26.52
CA ARG A 244 11.12 -4.27 27.38
C ARG A 244 11.28 -5.31 28.48
N LYS A 245 10.17 -5.75 29.08
CA LYS A 245 10.18 -6.83 30.08
C LYS A 245 10.76 -8.14 29.53
N ASN A 246 10.68 -8.34 28.21
CA ASN A 246 11.15 -9.54 27.52
C ASN A 246 12.49 -9.34 26.79
N GLY A 247 13.19 -8.23 27.03
CA GLY A 247 14.57 -7.99 26.59
C GLY A 247 14.73 -7.07 25.37
N TYR A 248 13.64 -6.69 24.71
CA TYR A 248 13.66 -5.77 23.57
C TYR A 248 14.07 -4.37 24.02
N SER A 249 15.03 -3.76 23.33
CA SER A 249 15.62 -2.49 23.76
C SER A 249 15.94 -1.50 22.63
N PHE A 250 15.96 -1.96 21.38
CA PHE A 250 16.24 -1.14 20.22
C PHE A 250 14.98 -0.97 19.38
N PHE A 251 14.38 0.21 19.48
CA PHE A 251 13.15 0.57 18.80
C PHE A 251 13.48 1.44 17.59
N GLU A 252 12.75 1.21 16.52
CA GLU A 252 12.73 2.09 15.36
C GLU A 252 11.34 2.64 15.07
N TRP A 253 11.34 3.83 14.47
CA TRP A 253 10.17 4.66 14.29
C TRP A 253 10.19 5.30 12.92
N THR A 254 9.02 5.41 12.29
CA THR A 254 8.89 6.24 11.08
C THR A 254 9.11 7.73 11.42
N GLU A 255 9.97 8.42 10.67
CA GLU A 255 10.16 9.87 10.72
C GLU A 255 9.03 10.60 9.95
N ALA A 256 7.80 10.14 10.11
CA ALA A 256 6.62 10.77 9.53
C ALA A 256 6.01 11.73 10.57
N MET A 257 6.24 13.04 10.39
CA MET A 257 5.79 14.07 11.34
C MET A 257 4.30 13.90 11.72
N ARG A 258 3.43 13.62 10.74
CA ARG A 258 1.99 13.50 10.96
C ARG A 258 1.61 12.30 11.82
N ASP A 259 2.27 11.16 11.61
CA ASP A 259 2.09 9.95 12.41
C ASP A 259 2.57 10.18 13.84
N ASN A 260 3.72 10.85 13.98
CA ASN A 260 4.32 11.13 15.29
C ASN A 260 3.42 12.04 16.14
N LEU A 261 2.68 12.97 15.53
CA LEU A 261 1.67 13.75 16.26
C LEU A 261 0.53 12.89 16.82
N LEU A 262 0.17 11.78 16.17
CA LEU A 262 -0.83 10.84 16.71
C LEU A 262 -0.29 10.08 17.91
N ILE A 263 0.97 9.63 17.85
CA ILE A 263 1.65 9.04 19.01
C ILE A 263 1.62 10.02 20.19
N GLY A 264 1.96 11.29 19.96
CA GLY A 264 1.84 12.34 20.99
C GLY A 264 0.40 12.63 21.42
N GLY A 265 -0.57 12.43 20.52
CA GLY A 265 -1.99 12.46 20.81
C GLY A 265 -2.41 11.42 21.84
N GLU A 266 -1.88 10.19 21.79
CA GLU A 266 -2.21 9.18 22.80
C GLU A 266 -1.71 9.62 24.19
N LYS A 267 -0.48 10.13 24.29
CA LYS A 267 0.09 10.66 25.54
C LYS A 267 -0.71 11.81 26.15
N THR A 268 -1.33 12.62 25.30
CA THR A 268 -2.04 13.84 25.71
C THR A 268 -3.56 13.65 25.76
N ASN A 269 -4.06 12.42 25.58
CA ASN A 269 -5.49 12.10 25.46
C ASN A 269 -6.22 12.88 24.34
N GLN A 270 -5.50 13.13 23.24
CA GLN A 270 -5.98 13.82 22.03
C GLN A 270 -5.75 12.96 20.77
N TYR A 271 -5.75 11.64 20.91
CA TYR A 271 -5.54 10.73 19.78
C TYR A 271 -6.61 10.95 18.71
N GLY A 272 -6.18 11.17 17.47
CA GLY A 272 -7.09 11.46 16.36
C GLY A 272 -7.80 12.82 16.43
N ALA A 273 -7.43 13.74 17.34
CA ALA A 273 -8.03 15.07 17.37
C ALA A 273 -7.68 15.92 16.13
N ILE A 274 -8.50 16.94 15.82
CA ILE A 274 -8.11 17.97 14.84
C ILE A 274 -6.92 18.75 15.42
N ILE A 275 -5.86 18.87 14.63
CA ILE A 275 -4.68 19.66 15.01
C ILE A 275 -4.98 21.13 14.72
N THR A 276 -4.62 21.99 15.66
CA THR A 276 -4.86 23.43 15.64
C THR A 276 -3.63 24.17 16.18
N GLU A 277 -3.56 25.49 15.97
CA GLU A 277 -2.51 26.34 16.56
C GLU A 277 -2.44 26.22 18.11
N LYS A 278 -3.53 25.80 18.77
CA LYS A 278 -3.62 25.70 20.22
C LYS A 278 -3.06 24.39 20.79
N ASN A 279 -3.11 23.28 20.04
CA ASN A 279 -2.71 21.97 20.56
C ASN A 279 -1.46 21.37 19.92
N TYR A 280 -1.04 21.82 18.73
CA TYR A 280 0.03 21.13 18.00
C TYR A 280 1.35 21.02 18.77
N LYS A 281 1.73 22.06 19.55
CA LYS A 281 2.94 22.02 20.38
C LYS A 281 2.86 20.93 21.44
N SER A 282 1.70 20.80 22.10
CA SER A 282 1.45 19.75 23.08
C SER A 282 1.53 18.35 22.45
N LEU A 283 1.10 18.18 21.20
CA LEU A 283 1.21 16.91 20.49
C LEU A 283 2.68 16.57 20.17
N VAL A 284 3.46 17.54 19.67
CA VAL A 284 4.90 17.35 19.42
C VAL A 284 5.65 17.01 20.71
N ASP A 285 5.43 17.78 21.78
CA ASP A 285 6.09 17.51 23.07
C ASP A 285 5.57 16.20 23.69
N GLY A 286 4.29 15.88 23.49
CA GLY A 286 3.70 14.61 23.86
C GLY A 286 4.41 13.43 23.21
N PHE A 287 4.69 13.50 21.90
CA PHE A 287 5.41 12.47 21.16
C PHE A 287 6.80 12.23 21.74
N ILE A 288 7.61 13.28 21.88
CA ILE A 288 8.98 13.20 22.40
C ILE A 288 9.00 12.55 23.79
N ASN A 289 8.09 12.95 24.67
CA ASN A 289 8.00 12.39 26.02
C ASN A 289 7.51 10.93 25.99
N TYR A 290 6.59 10.60 25.09
CA TYR A 290 5.98 9.27 25.06
C TYR A 290 6.91 8.20 24.51
N ILE A 291 7.83 8.56 23.61
CA ILE A 291 8.89 7.64 23.17
C ILE A 291 9.66 7.08 24.36
N GLY A 292 9.98 7.90 25.37
CA GLY A 292 10.60 7.44 26.61
C GLY A 292 9.75 6.44 27.40
N ASP A 293 8.44 6.63 27.44
CA ASP A 293 7.52 5.69 28.10
C ASP A 293 7.45 4.34 27.35
N ILE A 294 7.58 4.36 26.02
CA ILE A 294 7.45 3.20 25.13
C ILE A 294 8.76 2.41 24.98
N SER A 295 9.90 3.07 24.79
CA SER A 295 11.20 2.38 24.63
C SER A 295 12.00 2.30 25.92
N GLY A 296 11.62 3.06 26.95
CA GLY A 296 12.36 3.12 28.22
C GLY A 296 13.63 3.98 28.15
N PHE A 297 13.88 4.62 27.01
CA PHE A 297 15.02 5.50 26.79
C PHE A 297 14.54 6.85 26.27
N ASP A 298 15.18 7.93 26.70
CA ASP A 298 14.90 9.27 26.21
C ASP A 298 14.91 9.32 24.68
N TYR A 299 14.03 10.14 24.10
CA TYR A 299 13.93 10.34 22.66
C TYR A 299 15.28 10.56 21.97
N THR A 300 16.17 11.34 22.62
CA THR A 300 17.49 11.71 22.11
C THR A 300 18.52 10.57 22.16
N ASN A 301 18.19 9.44 22.78
CA ASN A 301 19.03 8.25 22.76
C ASN A 301 18.86 7.50 21.44
N LEU A 302 19.50 8.04 20.39
CA LEU A 302 19.41 7.52 19.01
C LEU A 302 19.99 6.13 18.83
N ARG A 303 20.71 5.60 19.83
CA ARG A 303 21.12 4.20 19.83
C ARG A 303 19.92 3.28 20.02
N HIS A 304 18.99 3.66 20.90
CA HIS A 304 17.81 2.86 21.27
C HIS A 304 16.52 3.30 20.58
N ASN A 305 16.50 4.51 20.02
CA ASN A 305 15.38 5.08 19.27
C ASN A 305 15.87 5.57 17.90
N VAL A 306 15.78 4.72 16.88
CA VAL A 306 16.18 5.07 15.52
C VAL A 306 14.97 5.61 14.74
N PHE A 307 15.16 6.68 13.98
CA PHE A 307 14.11 7.29 13.17
C PHE A 307 14.49 7.19 11.69
N LYS A 308 13.57 6.69 10.85
CA LYS A 308 13.80 6.50 9.42
C LYS A 308 12.63 6.99 8.58
N THR A 309 12.91 7.50 7.39
CA THR A 309 11.89 8.04 6.47
C THR A 309 11.29 7.00 5.53
N SER A 310 12.01 5.92 5.22
CA SER A 310 11.58 4.87 4.29
C SER A 310 10.95 3.68 5.02
N GLY A 311 9.80 3.20 4.52
CA GLY A 311 9.12 2.00 5.01
C GLY A 311 9.96 0.73 4.78
N LEU A 312 10.56 0.61 3.60
CA LEU A 312 11.48 -0.48 3.25
C LEU A 312 12.69 -0.53 4.19
N ASP A 313 13.27 0.63 4.51
CA ASP A 313 14.41 0.67 5.43
C ASP A 313 14.03 0.27 6.87
N LEU A 314 12.77 0.48 7.28
CA LEU A 314 12.25 0.04 8.57
C LEU A 314 12.07 -1.49 8.54
N ALA A 315 11.30 -2.01 7.59
CA ALA A 315 11.08 -3.46 7.42
C ALA A 315 12.39 -4.25 7.46
N ASN A 316 13.36 -3.84 6.62
CA ASN A 316 14.68 -4.48 6.55
C ASN A 316 15.45 -4.42 7.86
N SER A 317 15.32 -3.35 8.65
CA SER A 317 16.11 -3.21 9.87
C SER A 317 15.66 -4.12 11.00
N VAL A 318 14.35 -4.41 11.06
CA VAL A 318 13.83 -5.39 12.03
C VAL A 318 14.34 -6.79 11.72
N ILE A 319 14.61 -7.12 10.46
CA ILE A 319 14.99 -8.48 10.04
C ILE A 319 16.48 -8.68 9.78
N ASP A 320 17.25 -7.62 9.52
CA ASP A 320 18.69 -7.70 9.23
C ASP A 320 19.46 -8.24 10.46
N PRO A 321 20.19 -9.37 10.34
CA PRO A 321 20.99 -9.93 11.44
C PRO A 321 22.18 -9.07 11.87
N SER A 322 22.66 -8.16 11.00
CA SER A 322 23.79 -7.26 11.27
C SER A 322 23.38 -6.01 12.04
N LEU A 323 22.09 -5.73 12.12
CA LEU A 323 21.51 -4.59 12.80
C LEU A 323 20.96 -4.96 14.18
N ASN A 324 20.79 -3.94 15.03
CA ASN A 324 20.37 -4.15 16.42
C ASN A 324 18.87 -3.91 16.62
N GLN A 325 18.13 -3.46 15.62
CA GLN A 325 16.71 -3.08 15.77
C GLN A 325 15.87 -4.32 16.11
N ASP A 326 15.23 -4.30 17.27
CA ASP A 326 14.42 -5.41 17.78
C ASP A 326 12.92 -5.23 17.47
N VAL A 327 12.49 -3.97 17.36
CA VAL A 327 11.08 -3.56 17.28
C VAL A 327 10.93 -2.42 16.28
N GLY A 328 9.98 -2.55 15.35
CA GLY A 328 9.61 -1.48 14.43
C GLY A 328 8.15 -1.06 14.53
N PHE A 329 7.90 0.26 14.48
CA PHE A 329 6.57 0.82 14.31
C PHE A 329 6.37 1.20 12.83
N LEU A 330 5.74 0.30 12.08
CA LEU A 330 5.65 0.31 10.62
C LEU A 330 4.23 0.01 10.15
N TYR A 331 3.98 0.07 8.84
CA TYR A 331 2.68 -0.30 8.30
C TYR A 331 2.56 -1.81 8.12
N ASN A 332 1.34 -2.34 8.18
CA ASN A 332 1.07 -3.77 8.09
C ASN A 332 1.57 -4.43 6.80
N GLY A 333 1.61 -3.70 5.68
CA GLY A 333 2.21 -4.19 4.43
C GLY A 333 3.72 -4.34 4.51
N ASP A 334 4.43 -3.38 5.10
CA ASP A 334 5.88 -3.50 5.38
C ASP A 334 6.17 -4.66 6.35
N ALA A 335 5.23 -4.97 7.25
CA ALA A 335 5.32 -6.13 8.13
C ALA A 335 5.14 -7.45 7.38
N LEU A 336 4.30 -7.47 6.35
CA LEU A 336 4.10 -8.65 5.51
C LEU A 336 5.36 -8.93 4.67
N ASP A 337 5.96 -7.88 4.10
CA ASP A 337 7.25 -7.98 3.42
C ASP A 337 8.36 -8.50 4.36
N ALA A 338 8.46 -7.94 5.57
CA ALA A 338 9.38 -8.44 6.59
C ALA A 338 9.08 -9.86 7.09
N HIS A 339 7.86 -10.38 6.87
CA HIS A 339 7.52 -11.75 7.21
C HIS A 339 8.07 -12.74 6.18
N TYR A 340 8.01 -12.40 4.89
CA TYR A 340 8.66 -13.12 3.79
C TYR A 340 10.14 -12.76 3.66
N SER A 341 10.85 -12.83 4.79
CA SER A 341 12.18 -12.24 4.93
C SER A 341 13.28 -12.87 4.07
N LYS A 342 13.06 -14.08 3.52
CA LYS A 342 14.03 -14.77 2.65
C LYS A 342 14.23 -14.07 1.31
N ASP A 343 13.22 -13.36 0.82
CA ASP A 343 13.33 -12.55 -0.40
C ASP A 343 14.37 -11.44 -0.24
N ASN A 344 14.59 -11.01 1.00
CA ASN A 344 15.56 -9.99 1.37
C ASN A 344 16.90 -10.59 1.87
N TYR A 345 16.86 -11.69 2.63
CA TYR A 345 18.04 -12.34 3.23
C TYR A 345 17.88 -13.87 3.25
N GLU A 346 18.62 -14.56 2.37
CA GLU A 346 18.56 -16.02 2.16
C GLU A 346 18.81 -16.83 3.46
N GLU A 347 19.61 -16.30 4.38
CA GLU A 347 19.95 -16.94 5.65
C GLU A 347 18.83 -16.96 6.70
N LEU A 348 17.74 -16.21 6.51
CA LEU A 348 16.66 -16.13 7.48
C LEU A 348 15.75 -17.36 7.46
N GLU A 349 15.11 -17.66 8.59
CA GLU A 349 13.98 -18.59 8.59
C GLU A 349 12.78 -17.92 7.91
N GLU A 350 12.26 -18.55 6.86
CA GLU A 350 11.07 -18.07 6.16
C GLU A 350 9.89 -17.99 7.12
N GLU A 351 9.14 -16.89 7.05
CA GLU A 351 7.85 -16.72 7.72
C GLU A 351 7.86 -16.84 9.26
N ASN A 352 9.03 -16.89 9.89
CA ASN A 352 9.17 -16.98 11.35
C ASN A 352 10.07 -15.89 11.96
N THR A 353 10.33 -14.82 11.23
CA THR A 353 11.26 -13.75 11.63
C THR A 353 10.65 -12.76 12.62
N ILE A 354 9.41 -12.33 12.36
CA ILE A 354 8.71 -11.32 13.18
C ILE A 354 7.30 -11.75 13.60
N ALA A 355 6.79 -11.13 14.65
CA ALA A 355 5.37 -11.08 15.00
C ALA A 355 4.90 -9.63 15.08
N ILE A 356 3.58 -9.42 15.02
CA ILE A 356 2.96 -8.09 15.09
C ILE A 356 1.96 -7.98 16.23
N ILE A 357 1.73 -6.76 16.70
CA ILE A 357 0.60 -6.38 17.56
C ILE A 357 0.09 -5.01 17.08
N ARG A 358 -1.23 -4.86 16.97
CA ARG A 358 -1.87 -3.58 16.65
C ARG A 358 -2.07 -2.76 17.95
N PRO A 359 -1.74 -1.47 17.96
CA PRO A 359 -2.13 -0.63 19.08
C PRO A 359 -3.67 -0.52 19.15
N LYS A 360 -4.26 -0.45 20.35
CA LYS A 360 -5.72 -0.29 20.52
C LYS A 360 -6.26 1.00 19.92
N ASN A 361 -5.43 2.03 19.86
CA ASN A 361 -5.69 3.29 19.17
C ASN A 361 -4.79 3.28 17.93
N ASN A 362 -5.35 2.98 16.77
CA ASN A 362 -4.57 2.74 15.57
C ASN A 362 -4.80 3.81 14.50
N LEU A 363 -3.83 3.98 13.61
CA LEU A 363 -3.92 4.81 12.42
C LEU A 363 -4.18 3.93 11.22
N THR A 364 -5.13 4.32 10.38
CA THR A 364 -5.27 3.79 9.02
C THR A 364 -5.01 4.91 8.01
N LEU A 365 -4.31 4.59 6.93
CA LEU A 365 -4.14 5.46 5.78
C LEU A 365 -4.76 4.81 4.55
N LEU A 366 -5.23 5.68 3.66
CA LEU A 366 -5.65 5.33 2.32
C LEU A 366 -4.86 6.18 1.33
N ASP A 367 -4.14 5.52 0.44
CA ASP A 367 -3.49 6.16 -0.70
C ASP A 367 -4.34 6.00 -1.95
N GLY A 368 -4.16 6.93 -2.89
CA GLY A 368 -4.92 6.90 -4.11
C GLY A 368 -4.34 7.72 -5.25
N TRP A 369 -4.68 7.33 -6.46
CA TRP A 369 -4.29 8.01 -7.68
C TRP A 369 -5.14 9.26 -7.89
N ILE A 370 -4.48 10.40 -8.08
CA ILE A 370 -5.10 11.68 -8.40
C ILE A 370 -4.68 12.16 -9.78
N ILE A 371 -5.57 12.94 -10.40
CA ILE A 371 -5.29 13.68 -11.64
C ILE A 371 -5.49 15.17 -11.37
N LEU A 372 -4.53 15.99 -11.77
CA LEU A 372 -4.61 17.44 -11.54
C LEU A 372 -5.60 18.11 -12.48
N LYS A 373 -6.28 19.16 -11.99
CA LYS A 373 -7.30 19.91 -12.73
C LYS A 373 -6.82 20.50 -14.06
N ASN A 374 -5.53 20.84 -14.14
CA ASN A 374 -4.94 21.48 -15.31
C ASN A 374 -4.44 20.49 -16.37
N THR A 375 -4.63 19.18 -16.17
CA THR A 375 -4.28 18.15 -17.16
C THR A 375 -5.28 18.18 -18.32
N SER A 376 -4.80 18.22 -19.57
CA SER A 376 -5.68 18.26 -20.74
C SER A 376 -6.48 16.97 -20.89
N PRO A 377 -7.68 16.99 -21.50
CA PRO A 377 -8.48 15.78 -21.69
C PRO A 377 -7.74 14.63 -22.36
N GLU A 378 -6.92 14.93 -23.38
CA GLU A 378 -6.13 13.91 -24.09
C GLU A 378 -5.06 13.27 -23.20
N LEU A 379 -4.44 14.06 -22.31
CA LEU A 379 -3.49 13.54 -21.33
C LEU A 379 -4.20 12.78 -20.21
N THR A 380 -5.36 13.24 -19.76
CA THR A 380 -6.19 12.52 -18.78
C THR A 380 -6.58 11.14 -19.31
N ASP A 381 -7.00 11.03 -20.57
CA ASP A 381 -7.36 9.74 -21.18
C ASP A 381 -6.14 8.81 -21.27
N LYS A 382 -4.94 9.35 -21.56
CA LYS A 382 -3.69 8.58 -21.49
C LYS A 382 -3.34 8.12 -20.07
N VAL A 383 -3.58 8.96 -19.06
CA VAL A 383 -3.40 8.58 -17.66
C VAL A 383 -4.32 7.40 -17.33
N TYR A 384 -5.62 7.51 -17.63
CA TYR A 384 -6.56 6.40 -17.41
C TYR A 384 -6.12 5.11 -18.09
N ASN A 385 -5.74 5.17 -19.37
CA ASN A 385 -5.27 3.99 -20.09
C ASN A 385 -4.00 3.38 -19.48
N SER A 386 -3.05 4.21 -19.05
CA SER A 386 -1.80 3.74 -18.45
C SER A 386 -2.02 3.12 -17.07
N LEU A 387 -2.92 3.71 -16.27
CA LEU A 387 -3.29 3.15 -14.96
C LEU A 387 -4.07 1.84 -15.12
N TYR A 388 -4.98 1.76 -16.09
CA TYR A 388 -5.67 0.50 -16.40
C TYR A 388 -4.68 -0.58 -16.81
N GLU A 389 -3.94 -0.39 -17.90
CA GLU A 389 -3.04 -1.42 -18.43
C GLU A 389 -1.85 -1.75 -17.51
N GLY A 390 -1.44 -0.82 -16.65
CA GLY A 390 -0.27 -1.00 -15.80
C GLY A 390 -0.58 -1.41 -14.36
N ILE A 391 -1.80 -1.18 -13.86
CA ILE A 391 -2.11 -1.35 -12.43
C ILE A 391 -3.46 -2.04 -12.22
N PHE A 392 -4.53 -1.54 -12.84
CA PHE A 392 -5.89 -1.91 -12.45
C PHE A 392 -6.55 -2.98 -13.32
N LYS A 393 -5.93 -3.35 -14.44
CA LYS A 393 -6.45 -4.41 -15.31
C LYS A 393 -6.55 -5.72 -14.55
N GLY A 394 -7.76 -6.27 -14.54
CA GLY A 394 -8.15 -7.43 -13.75
C GLY A 394 -9.18 -7.10 -12.67
N GLU A 395 -9.28 -5.85 -12.21
CA GLU A 395 -10.29 -5.43 -11.23
C GLU A 395 -11.72 -5.50 -11.78
N GLU A 396 -11.88 -5.40 -13.10
CA GLU A 396 -13.16 -5.54 -13.79
C GLU A 396 -13.66 -6.99 -13.86
N LEU A 397 -12.75 -7.97 -13.81
CA LEU A 397 -13.04 -9.38 -14.02
C LEU A 397 -13.90 -9.96 -12.89
N GLU A 398 -14.82 -10.85 -13.21
CA GLU A 398 -15.47 -11.67 -12.19
C GLU A 398 -14.49 -12.71 -11.62
N PHE A 399 -14.79 -13.26 -10.44
CA PHE A 399 -13.84 -14.14 -9.73
C PHE A 399 -13.36 -15.34 -10.56
N ASP A 400 -14.24 -15.97 -11.32
CA ASP A 400 -13.86 -17.12 -12.17
C ASP A 400 -13.04 -16.67 -13.39
N GLU A 401 -13.27 -15.47 -13.91
CA GLU A 401 -12.45 -14.89 -14.99
C GLU A 401 -11.06 -14.51 -14.48
N LEU A 402 -10.96 -14.03 -13.23
CA LEU A 402 -9.70 -13.75 -12.57
C LEU A 402 -8.91 -15.04 -12.32
N VAL A 403 -9.56 -16.12 -11.87
CA VAL A 403 -8.95 -17.45 -11.76
C VAL A 403 -8.47 -17.95 -13.13
N ASP A 404 -9.27 -17.78 -14.18
CA ASP A 404 -8.93 -18.21 -15.53
C ASP A 404 -7.73 -17.46 -16.10
N ALA A 405 -7.63 -16.16 -15.84
CA ALA A 405 -6.53 -15.30 -16.27
C ALA A 405 -5.25 -15.52 -15.44
N ALA A 406 -5.38 -15.89 -14.17
CA ALA A 406 -4.27 -16.13 -13.27
C ALA A 406 -3.68 -17.54 -13.37
N LYS A 407 -4.38 -18.52 -13.97
CA LYS A 407 -3.90 -19.91 -13.95
C LYS A 407 -2.68 -20.11 -14.84
N SER A 408 -1.77 -20.95 -14.38
CA SER A 408 -0.67 -21.52 -15.14
C SER A 408 -0.67 -23.04 -15.01
N GLU A 409 -0.44 -23.76 -16.11
CA GLU A 409 -0.43 -25.22 -16.13
C GLU A 409 0.95 -25.74 -15.72
N VAL A 410 0.97 -26.76 -14.85
CA VAL A 410 2.19 -27.41 -14.37
C VAL A 410 2.11 -28.90 -14.69
N GLU A 411 3.06 -29.42 -15.48
CA GLU A 411 3.24 -30.85 -15.67
C GLU A 411 4.14 -31.42 -14.56
N PHE A 412 3.79 -32.59 -14.02
CA PHE A 412 4.57 -33.21 -12.96
C PHE A 412 4.70 -34.73 -13.14
N ASN A 413 5.78 -35.29 -12.62
CA ASN A 413 6.02 -36.74 -12.57
C ASN A 413 6.01 -37.30 -11.14
N TYR A 414 6.07 -36.42 -10.14
CA TYR A 414 6.13 -36.79 -8.73
C TYR A 414 5.16 -35.93 -7.92
N VAL A 415 4.51 -36.54 -6.93
CA VAL A 415 3.60 -35.86 -5.98
C VAL A 415 4.03 -36.22 -4.56
N GLN A 416 4.08 -35.23 -3.67
CA GLN A 416 4.38 -35.47 -2.28
C GLN A 416 3.18 -36.10 -1.57
N ASN A 417 3.42 -37.20 -0.86
CA ASN A 417 2.42 -37.81 0.00
C ASN A 417 2.34 -37.02 1.31
N SER A 418 1.17 -36.47 1.63
CA SER A 418 0.96 -35.62 2.81
C SER A 418 1.17 -36.33 4.15
N GLU A 419 1.03 -37.66 4.22
CA GLU A 419 1.25 -38.42 5.46
C GLU A 419 2.72 -38.78 5.70
N THR A 420 3.49 -38.97 4.63
CA THR A 420 4.87 -39.49 4.72
C THR A 420 5.93 -38.47 4.32
N GLU A 421 5.52 -37.33 3.76
CA GLU A 421 6.35 -36.27 3.18
C GLU A 421 7.28 -36.73 2.04
N LYS A 422 7.11 -37.96 1.55
CA LYS A 422 7.91 -38.54 0.47
C LYS A 422 7.25 -38.33 -0.89
N PHE A 423 8.07 -38.14 -1.91
CA PHE A 423 7.62 -38.08 -3.29
C PHE A 423 7.32 -39.47 -3.85
N GLU A 424 6.15 -39.60 -4.45
CA GLU A 424 5.72 -40.80 -5.17
C GLU A 424 5.62 -40.52 -6.66
N THR A 425 6.00 -41.48 -7.51
CA THR A 425 5.88 -41.34 -8.96
C THR A 425 4.41 -41.36 -9.38
N LYS A 426 3.90 -40.20 -9.78
CA LYS A 426 2.54 -40.01 -10.29
C LYS A 426 2.58 -38.94 -11.36
N LYS A 427 2.42 -39.36 -12.62
CA LYS A 427 2.39 -38.42 -13.75
C LYS A 427 1.05 -37.74 -13.86
N GLY A 428 1.06 -36.43 -14.05
CA GLY A 428 -0.15 -35.67 -14.20
C GLY A 428 0.11 -34.23 -14.61
N LYS A 429 -0.96 -33.46 -14.55
CA LYS A 429 -0.96 -32.02 -14.73
C LYS A 429 -1.81 -31.38 -13.65
N GLY A 430 -1.41 -30.21 -13.20
CA GLY A 430 -2.11 -29.40 -12.22
C GLY A 430 -2.09 -27.94 -12.67
N PHE A 431 -2.65 -27.07 -11.84
CA PHE A 431 -2.61 -25.63 -12.07
C PHE A 431 -2.07 -24.92 -10.84
N LYS A 432 -1.33 -23.84 -11.05
CA LYS A 432 -0.96 -22.86 -10.02
C LYS A 432 -1.42 -21.47 -10.45
N PHE A 433 -1.32 -20.48 -9.57
CA PHE A 433 -1.50 -19.08 -9.96
C PHE A 433 -0.15 -18.49 -10.40
N ASP A 434 -0.16 -17.82 -11.55
CA ASP A 434 0.88 -16.92 -12.03
C ASP A 434 0.44 -15.50 -11.69
N TYR A 435 1.00 -14.94 -10.61
CA TYR A 435 0.67 -13.59 -10.17
C TYR A 435 1.20 -12.52 -11.14
N GLU A 436 2.13 -12.82 -12.06
CA GLU A 436 2.60 -11.87 -13.07
C GLU A 436 1.65 -11.73 -14.27
N SER A 437 0.66 -12.62 -14.39
CA SER A 437 -0.20 -12.71 -15.58
C SER A 437 -1.14 -11.50 -15.77
N LEU A 438 -1.45 -10.80 -14.67
CA LEU A 438 -2.31 -9.63 -14.63
C LEU A 438 -1.67 -8.49 -13.85
N PRO A 439 -1.78 -7.24 -14.33
CA PRO A 439 -1.21 -6.08 -13.64
C PRO A 439 -1.65 -5.94 -12.18
N VAL A 440 -2.94 -6.17 -11.87
CA VAL A 440 -3.44 -6.10 -10.48
C VAL A 440 -2.80 -7.15 -9.56
N LEU A 441 -2.50 -8.33 -10.10
CA LEU A 441 -1.87 -9.43 -9.38
C LEU A 441 -0.38 -9.15 -9.16
N ALA A 442 0.32 -8.79 -10.23
CA ALA A 442 1.75 -8.51 -10.20
C ALA A 442 2.06 -7.32 -9.28
N ASN A 443 1.17 -6.34 -9.27
CA ASN A 443 1.34 -5.15 -8.45
C ASN A 443 1.12 -5.43 -6.95
N PHE A 444 0.20 -6.33 -6.59
CA PHE A 444 0.08 -6.76 -5.21
C PHE A 444 1.28 -7.61 -4.78
N ASP A 445 1.66 -8.60 -5.58
CA ASP A 445 2.77 -9.52 -5.27
C ASP A 445 4.09 -8.76 -5.05
N TYR A 446 4.28 -7.66 -5.77
CA TYR A 446 5.44 -6.78 -5.59
C TYR A 446 5.40 -5.91 -4.32
N ILE A 447 4.20 -5.45 -3.90
CA ILE A 447 4.08 -4.39 -2.86
C ILE A 447 3.63 -4.97 -1.51
N ASN A 448 2.83 -6.04 -1.51
CA ASN A 448 2.24 -6.68 -0.33
C ASN A 448 1.31 -5.79 0.52
N TYR A 449 0.77 -4.71 -0.06
CA TYR A 449 -0.16 -3.82 0.65
C TYR A 449 -1.62 -4.16 0.37
N THR A 450 -2.50 -3.93 1.34
CA THR A 450 -3.89 -4.37 1.25
C THR A 450 -4.67 -3.61 0.18
N PRO A 451 -5.19 -4.27 -0.88
CA PRO A 451 -5.96 -3.60 -1.93
C PRO A 451 -7.22 -2.92 -1.38
N SER A 452 -7.59 -1.79 -1.98
CA SER A 452 -8.86 -1.12 -1.67
C SER A 452 -10.06 -1.70 -2.43
N PHE A 453 -9.83 -2.30 -3.60
CA PHE A 453 -10.86 -2.93 -4.41
C PHE A 453 -11.33 -4.23 -3.75
N LYS A 454 -12.63 -4.52 -3.85
CA LYS A 454 -13.23 -5.67 -3.18
C LYS A 454 -12.77 -6.99 -3.79
N LYS A 455 -12.68 -7.07 -5.12
CA LYS A 455 -12.43 -8.32 -5.84
C LYS A 455 -10.99 -8.81 -5.65
N SER A 456 -10.00 -7.97 -5.94
CA SER A 456 -8.59 -8.29 -5.69
C SER A 456 -8.35 -8.62 -4.21
N PHE A 457 -8.96 -7.85 -3.29
CA PHE A 457 -8.84 -8.13 -1.85
C PHE A 457 -9.30 -9.54 -1.46
N GLU A 458 -10.49 -9.96 -1.90
CA GLU A 458 -11.01 -11.30 -1.59
C GLU A 458 -10.25 -12.41 -2.32
N PHE A 459 -9.71 -12.14 -3.52
CA PHE A 459 -8.88 -13.09 -4.25
C PHE A 459 -7.59 -13.41 -3.50
N PHE A 460 -6.80 -12.40 -3.10
CA PHE A 460 -5.56 -12.64 -2.35
C PHE A 460 -5.83 -13.25 -0.97
N LYS A 461 -6.86 -12.75 -0.27
CA LYS A 461 -7.28 -13.31 1.01
C LYS A 461 -7.56 -14.82 0.92
N LYS A 462 -8.13 -15.27 -0.20
CA LYS A 462 -8.47 -16.68 -0.41
C LYS A 462 -7.27 -17.52 -0.86
N PHE A 463 -6.46 -17.01 -1.78
CA PHE A 463 -5.49 -17.86 -2.50
C PHE A 463 -4.03 -17.57 -2.20
N TYR A 464 -3.67 -16.35 -1.85
CA TYR A 464 -2.26 -15.97 -1.65
C TYR A 464 -1.64 -16.64 -0.42
N PHE A 465 -2.45 -16.84 0.62
CA PHE A 465 -2.04 -17.45 1.89
C PHE A 465 -2.57 -18.90 2.03
N ASN A 466 -2.87 -19.57 0.91
CA ASN A 466 -3.57 -20.85 0.94
C ASN A 466 -2.62 -22.03 1.14
N ASP A 467 -2.86 -22.82 2.19
CA ASP A 467 -2.11 -24.04 2.51
C ASP A 467 -2.72 -25.28 1.84
N ALA A 468 -3.97 -25.20 1.37
CA ALA A 468 -4.63 -26.29 0.65
C ALA A 468 -4.10 -26.39 -0.80
N VAL A 469 -2.89 -26.91 -0.93
CA VAL A 469 -2.19 -27.18 -2.18
C VAL A 469 -1.52 -28.57 -2.13
N ALA A 470 -1.21 -29.12 -3.29
CA ALA A 470 -0.39 -30.33 -3.39
C ALA A 470 1.02 -29.95 -3.88
N THR A 471 2.05 -30.47 -3.22
CA THR A 471 3.44 -30.31 -3.65
C THR A 471 3.78 -31.33 -4.72
N VAL A 472 4.30 -30.88 -5.86
CA VAL A 472 4.65 -31.71 -7.02
C VAL A 472 6.04 -31.38 -7.55
N ARG A 473 6.64 -32.31 -8.31
CA ARG A 473 7.89 -32.07 -9.06
C ARG A 473 7.85 -32.63 -10.46
N GLU A 474 8.53 -31.96 -11.38
CA GLU A 474 8.78 -32.49 -12.73
C GLU A 474 9.80 -33.65 -12.69
N THR A 475 10.82 -33.55 -11.84
CA THR A 475 11.87 -34.59 -11.68
C THR A 475 12.09 -34.92 -10.20
N GLU A 476 12.70 -36.07 -9.89
CA GLU A 476 12.89 -36.52 -8.50
C GLU A 476 13.66 -35.49 -7.66
N ASP A 477 14.69 -34.88 -8.26
CA ASP A 477 15.54 -33.84 -7.69
C ASP A 477 15.14 -32.42 -8.16
N GLY A 478 13.93 -32.26 -8.71
CA GLY A 478 13.43 -30.99 -9.21
C GLY A 478 12.97 -30.03 -8.10
N GLU A 479 12.66 -28.80 -8.47
CA GLU A 479 12.06 -27.81 -7.58
C GLU A 479 10.63 -28.18 -7.21
N ASP A 480 10.26 -27.87 -5.97
CA ASP A 480 8.91 -28.06 -5.44
C ASP A 480 7.96 -27.02 -6.02
N GLU A 481 6.84 -27.49 -6.55
CA GLU A 481 5.78 -26.66 -7.11
C GLU A 481 4.47 -26.91 -6.35
N SER A 482 3.76 -25.85 -5.99
CA SER A 482 2.46 -25.95 -5.34
C SER A 482 1.34 -25.88 -6.37
N VAL A 483 0.52 -26.94 -6.49
CA VAL A 483 -0.64 -26.98 -7.39
C VAL A 483 -1.96 -27.01 -6.62
N LEU A 484 -2.98 -26.39 -7.21
CA LEU A 484 -4.31 -26.24 -6.66
C LEU A 484 -5.03 -27.59 -6.54
N VAL A 485 -5.74 -27.77 -5.43
CA VAL A 485 -6.59 -28.94 -5.15
C VAL A 485 -8.05 -28.54 -5.01
N ASP A 486 -8.94 -29.50 -5.21
CA ASP A 486 -10.37 -29.35 -4.96
C ASP A 486 -10.74 -29.63 -3.50
N GLU A 487 -12.03 -29.51 -3.18
CA GLU A 487 -12.57 -29.75 -1.83
C GLU A 487 -12.34 -31.18 -1.28
N ASN A 488 -11.91 -32.13 -2.12
CA ASN A 488 -11.57 -33.50 -1.73
C ASN A 488 -10.05 -33.74 -1.66
N ASP A 489 -9.25 -32.67 -1.71
CA ASP A 489 -7.79 -32.72 -1.76
C ASP A 489 -7.24 -33.40 -3.03
N GLU A 490 -8.03 -33.42 -4.12
CA GLU A 490 -7.58 -33.93 -5.42
C GLU A 490 -6.99 -32.81 -6.27
N ILE A 491 -5.81 -33.05 -6.87
CA ILE A 491 -5.17 -32.12 -7.81
C ILE A 491 -6.13 -31.80 -8.96
N ILE A 492 -6.43 -30.52 -9.16
CA ILE A 492 -7.29 -30.07 -10.25
C ILE A 492 -6.52 -30.19 -11.56
N SER A 493 -6.96 -31.09 -12.43
CA SER A 493 -6.31 -31.35 -13.74
C SER A 493 -7.18 -30.95 -14.95
N ASP A 494 -8.48 -30.71 -14.74
CA ASP A 494 -9.39 -30.17 -15.76
C ASP A 494 -9.63 -28.67 -15.50
N PRO A 495 -9.29 -27.77 -16.44
CA PRO A 495 -9.57 -26.35 -16.32
C PRO A 495 -11.03 -26.00 -15.99
N LYS A 496 -12.00 -26.86 -16.35
CA LYS A 496 -13.44 -26.63 -16.03
C LYS A 496 -13.77 -26.75 -14.55
N ASN A 497 -12.85 -27.33 -13.77
CA ASN A 497 -12.97 -27.42 -12.32
C ASN A 497 -12.21 -26.31 -11.61
N LEU A 498 -11.45 -25.48 -12.32
CA LEU A 498 -10.91 -24.24 -11.79
C LEU A 498 -12.02 -23.21 -11.75
N SER A 499 -12.61 -23.03 -10.57
CA SER A 499 -13.49 -21.91 -10.29
C SER A 499 -13.22 -21.43 -8.88
N PHE A 500 -13.51 -20.16 -8.62
CA PHE A 500 -13.27 -19.52 -7.35
C PHE A 500 -13.88 -20.31 -6.19
N THR A 501 -15.04 -20.94 -6.38
CA THR A 501 -15.75 -21.70 -5.35
C THR A 501 -15.37 -23.19 -5.27
N LYS A 502 -14.66 -23.73 -6.26
CA LYS A 502 -14.29 -25.16 -6.32
C LYS A 502 -12.85 -25.43 -5.87
N ILE A 503 -11.99 -24.43 -6.01
CA ILE A 503 -10.63 -24.48 -5.49
C ILE A 503 -10.73 -24.40 -3.97
N LYS A 504 -10.22 -25.45 -3.30
CA LYS A 504 -10.16 -25.51 -1.85
C LYS A 504 -9.25 -24.39 -1.35
N SER A 505 -9.66 -23.77 -0.26
CA SER A 505 -8.86 -22.76 0.43
C SER A 505 -8.91 -23.02 1.91
N GLU A 506 -7.76 -23.29 2.49
CA GLU A 506 -7.57 -23.52 3.92
C GLU A 506 -6.29 -22.80 4.34
N ILE A 507 -6.37 -22.09 5.46
CA ILE A 507 -5.23 -21.37 6.04
C ILE A 507 -5.09 -21.92 7.45
N SER A 508 -4.28 -22.96 7.56
CA SER A 508 -4.11 -23.77 8.77
C SER A 508 -2.69 -23.66 9.32
N GLU A 509 -1.71 -23.41 8.45
CA GLU A 509 -0.34 -23.19 8.84
C GLU A 509 -0.21 -21.85 9.57
N LYS A 510 0.63 -21.89 10.60
CA LYS A 510 0.77 -20.76 11.51
C LYS A 510 1.40 -19.55 10.84
N THR A 511 2.31 -19.81 9.90
CA THR A 511 2.98 -18.80 9.09
C THR A 511 1.98 -18.11 8.19
N SER A 512 1.20 -18.86 7.42
CA SER A 512 0.11 -18.36 6.57
C SER A 512 -0.95 -17.59 7.36
N LEU A 513 -1.34 -18.05 8.55
CA LEU A 513 -2.24 -17.31 9.44
C LEU A 513 -1.66 -15.97 9.92
N ARG A 514 -0.34 -15.90 10.14
CA ARG A 514 0.36 -14.67 10.51
C ARG A 514 0.47 -13.71 9.33
N ALA A 515 0.81 -14.21 8.15
CA ALA A 515 0.82 -13.45 6.91
C ALA A 515 -0.56 -12.85 6.63
N LEU A 516 -1.63 -13.66 6.72
CA LEU A 516 -3.00 -13.18 6.58
C LEU A 516 -3.35 -12.10 7.62
N ASN A 517 -2.93 -12.26 8.87
CA ASN A 517 -3.13 -11.24 9.91
C ASN A 517 -2.42 -9.91 9.60
N MET A 518 -1.26 -9.94 8.93
CA MET A 518 -0.57 -8.74 8.45
C MET A 518 -1.28 -8.14 7.24
N TYR A 519 -1.70 -8.97 6.28
CA TYR A 519 -2.45 -8.55 5.10
C TYR A 519 -3.79 -7.86 5.44
N LEU A 520 -4.52 -8.36 6.44
CA LEU A 520 -5.81 -7.80 6.84
C LEU A 520 -5.64 -6.48 7.59
N SER A 521 -5.70 -5.35 6.87
CA SER A 521 -5.82 -4.01 7.44
C SER A 521 -7.22 -3.75 8.01
N GLN A 522 -7.32 -2.80 8.95
CA GLN A 522 -8.59 -2.36 9.55
C GLN A 522 -9.36 -3.45 10.31
N GLN A 523 -8.67 -4.46 10.87
CA GLN A 523 -9.28 -5.48 11.72
C GLN A 523 -9.94 -4.89 12.97
N SER A 524 -11.23 -5.14 13.17
CA SER A 524 -11.96 -4.61 14.33
C SER A 524 -11.46 -5.14 15.69
N GLN A 525 -10.82 -6.30 15.71
CA GLN A 525 -10.30 -6.96 16.90
C GLN A 525 -9.00 -7.71 16.62
N GLN A 526 -8.20 -7.94 17.66
CA GLN A 526 -7.03 -8.84 17.63
C GLN A 526 -6.92 -9.59 18.97
N THR A 527 -6.23 -10.73 18.99
CA THR A 527 -5.98 -11.45 20.26
C THR A 527 -4.94 -10.72 21.13
N LEU A 528 -4.91 -11.01 22.43
CA LEU A 528 -3.90 -10.43 23.33
C LEU A 528 -2.45 -10.82 22.95
N TYR A 529 -2.28 -11.80 22.07
CA TYR A 529 -0.98 -12.24 21.57
C TYR A 529 -0.59 -11.59 20.23
N GLY A 530 -1.49 -10.82 19.63
CA GLY A 530 -1.27 -10.20 18.32
C GLY A 530 -1.72 -11.04 17.14
N ASN A 531 -2.44 -12.15 17.37
CA ASN A 531 -2.95 -13.02 16.30
C ASN A 531 -4.32 -12.54 15.79
N MET A 532 -4.64 -12.91 14.54
CA MET A 532 -5.99 -12.75 14.01
C MET A 532 -6.98 -13.56 14.86
N PRO A 533 -8.12 -13.00 15.27
CA PRO A 533 -9.14 -13.75 16.00
C PRO A 533 -9.76 -14.84 15.12
N THR A 534 -9.73 -16.09 15.59
CA THR A 534 -10.37 -17.25 14.94
C THR A 534 -11.23 -18.01 15.95
N GLU A 535 -12.01 -18.99 15.48
CA GLU A 535 -12.76 -19.87 16.38
C GLU A 535 -11.84 -20.73 17.27
N ASN A 536 -10.61 -20.97 16.82
CA ASN A 536 -9.65 -21.85 17.48
C ASN A 536 -8.83 -21.17 18.59
N ASN A 537 -8.87 -19.84 18.71
CA ASN A 537 -8.06 -19.08 19.68
C ASN A 537 -8.90 -18.17 20.60
N VAL A 538 -10.14 -18.56 20.89
CA VAL A 538 -11.05 -17.78 21.77
C VAL A 538 -10.47 -17.59 23.18
N ASP A 539 -9.66 -18.53 23.65
CA ASP A 539 -9.00 -18.51 24.96
C ASP A 539 -7.82 -17.52 25.05
N GLU A 540 -7.32 -17.01 23.92
CA GLU A 540 -6.24 -16.02 23.89
C GLU A 540 -6.66 -14.64 24.39
N GLY A 541 -7.96 -14.42 24.59
CA GLY A 541 -8.53 -13.10 24.90
C GLY A 541 -8.47 -12.17 23.68
N ARG A 542 -9.34 -11.17 23.65
CA ARG A 542 -9.47 -10.24 22.51
C ARG A 542 -9.62 -8.82 22.99
N TYR A 543 -9.15 -7.87 22.19
CA TYR A 543 -9.39 -6.45 22.39
C TYR A 543 -9.87 -5.82 21.09
N SER A 544 -10.61 -4.72 21.20
CA SER A 544 -11.07 -3.93 20.07
C SER A 544 -10.02 -2.91 19.65
N ILE A 545 -9.89 -2.71 18.35
CA ILE A 545 -9.00 -1.70 17.76
C ILE A 545 -9.84 -0.51 17.28
N ASN A 546 -9.46 0.67 17.73
CA ASN A 546 -10.11 1.93 17.36
C ASN A 546 -9.27 2.62 16.28
N TYR A 547 -9.75 2.62 15.04
CA TYR A 547 -9.06 3.26 13.94
C TYR A 547 -9.36 4.76 13.86
N THR A 548 -8.30 5.55 13.65
CA THR A 548 -8.36 6.95 13.27
C THR A 548 -7.64 7.19 11.95
N PHE A 549 -7.73 8.42 11.45
CA PHE A 549 -7.14 8.84 10.19
C PHE A 549 -6.52 10.24 10.34
N LEU A 550 -5.63 10.59 9.42
CA LEU A 550 -4.98 11.90 9.39
C LEU A 550 -5.93 12.95 8.78
N LYS A 551 -6.19 14.03 9.53
CA LYS A 551 -7.07 15.10 9.05
C LYS A 551 -6.29 16.08 8.16
N PRO A 552 -6.88 16.67 7.10
CA PRO A 552 -6.18 17.68 6.31
C PRO A 552 -5.78 18.89 7.18
N LEU A 553 -4.66 19.53 6.86
CA LEU A 553 -4.20 20.76 7.54
C LEU A 553 -4.04 21.89 6.53
N ASP A 554 -4.25 23.12 7.01
CA ASP A 554 -3.84 24.30 6.26
C ASP A 554 -2.31 24.42 6.22
N GLU A 555 -1.80 25.13 5.22
CA GLU A 555 -0.35 25.22 4.97
C GLU A 555 0.40 25.99 6.05
N GLN A 556 -0.24 27.03 6.59
CA GLN A 556 0.36 27.86 7.63
C GLN A 556 0.58 27.03 8.88
N LEU A 557 -0.44 26.31 9.33
CA LEU A 557 -0.36 25.40 10.47
C LEU A 557 0.61 24.26 10.17
N ALA A 558 0.58 23.64 8.99
CA ALA A 558 1.53 22.60 8.61
C ALA A 558 2.99 23.09 8.68
N SER A 559 3.25 24.33 8.25
CA SER A 559 4.56 24.98 8.35
C SER A 559 4.96 25.25 9.80
N GLN A 560 4.07 25.82 10.61
CA GLN A 560 4.30 26.05 12.05
C GLN A 560 4.62 24.75 12.80
N ILE A 561 3.90 23.67 12.50
CA ILE A 561 4.13 22.34 13.05
C ILE A 561 5.52 21.85 12.64
N ARG A 562 5.83 21.89 11.34
CA ARG A 562 7.13 21.43 10.82
C ARG A 562 8.30 22.17 11.47
N THR A 563 8.20 23.51 11.57
CA THR A 563 9.22 24.31 12.25
C THR A 563 9.39 23.90 13.70
N TYR A 564 8.29 23.78 14.46
CA TYR A 564 8.37 23.40 15.87
C TYR A 564 8.86 21.96 16.05
N TYR A 565 8.36 21.03 15.25
CA TYR A 565 8.79 19.64 15.24
C TYR A 565 10.30 19.54 15.05
N ASN A 566 10.84 20.12 13.96
CA ASN A 566 12.27 20.10 13.70
C ASN A 566 13.09 20.76 14.81
N LEU A 567 12.61 21.86 15.40
CA LEU A 567 13.28 22.51 16.53
C LEU A 567 13.36 21.61 17.78
N ARG A 568 12.43 20.67 17.94
CA ARG A 568 12.33 19.80 19.11
C ARG A 568 12.94 18.42 18.90
N THR A 569 13.03 17.96 17.65
CA THR A 569 13.50 16.61 17.30
C THR A 569 14.90 16.56 16.72
N LYS A 570 15.40 17.65 16.12
CA LYS A 570 16.70 17.70 15.42
C LYS A 570 17.77 18.54 16.13
N ASN A 571 17.37 19.34 17.12
CA ASN A 571 18.26 20.12 17.99
C ASN A 571 18.19 19.60 19.41
#